data_AF-A0A7X3UA23-F1
#
_entry.id   AF-A0A7X3UA23-F1
#
_cell.length_a   1.000
_cell.length_b   1.000
_cell.length_c   1.000
_cell.angle_alpha   90.00
_cell.angle_beta   90.00
_cell.angle_gamma   90.00
#
_symmetry.space_group_name_H-M   'P 1'
#
loop_
_entity.id
_entity.type
_entity.pdbx_description
1 polymer ?
#
loop_
_entity_poly.entity_id
_entity_poly.type
_entity_poly.pdbx_seq_one_letter_code
_entity_poly.pdbx_strand_id
1 'polypeptide(L)'
;MSEPDWVALAASLAQRFAERAARHDREGSFPHENFAELREAGFMKLTVPRSHGGFELPLSAFVRVQESLAAGDGSTALSLNMHLIRFGAEREASVYPPEWFDELCRGAVEEGKLVNTAATEEGLGSPAGGGIPDTTATPVEGGWVLEGRKTFVTLAPELWYMPVLARLDSPD
;
A
#
# COMPACT_ATOMS: atom_id res chain seq x y z
N MET A 1 -4.98 -4.91 21.17
CA MET A 1 -4.53 -3.53 21.40
C MET A 1 -5.70 -2.60 21.16
N SER A 2 -5.89 -1.64 22.05
CA SER A 2 -6.84 -0.55 21.90
C SER A 2 -6.29 0.53 20.94
N GLU A 3 -7.13 1.48 20.53
CA GLU A 3 -6.69 2.60 19.70
C GLU A 3 -5.54 3.41 20.36
N PRO A 4 -5.62 3.82 21.64
CA PRO A 4 -4.51 4.48 22.32
C PRO A 4 -3.19 3.69 22.28
N ASP A 5 -3.25 2.36 22.36
CA ASP A 5 -2.05 1.52 22.31
C ASP A 5 -1.36 1.60 20.94
N TRP A 6 -2.15 1.61 19.85
CA TRP A 6 -1.61 1.74 18.49
C TRP A 6 -1.01 3.12 18.23
N VAL A 7 -1.68 4.17 18.70
CA VAL A 7 -1.19 5.56 18.61
C VAL A 7 0.13 5.71 19.38
N ALA A 8 0.22 5.16 20.59
CA ALA A 8 1.45 5.19 21.39
C ALA A 8 2.58 4.40 20.72
N LEU A 9 2.31 3.23 20.15
CA LEU A 9 3.29 2.45 19.42
C LEU A 9 3.78 3.17 18.15
N ALA A 10 2.86 3.80 17.41
CA ALA A 10 3.17 4.65 16.26
C ALA A 10 4.08 5.82 16.65
N ALA A 11 3.77 6.51 17.76
CA ALA A 11 4.60 7.60 18.25
C ALA A 11 6.01 7.14 18.66
N SER A 12 6.15 5.96 19.25
CA SER A 12 7.46 5.38 19.58
C SER A 12 8.28 5.03 18.33
N LEU A 13 7.64 4.47 17.30
CA LEU A 13 8.27 4.25 15.98
C LEU A 13 8.66 5.57 15.31
N ALA A 14 7.79 6.57 15.36
CA ALA A 14 8.02 7.88 14.77
C ALA A 14 9.28 8.57 15.34
N GLN A 15 9.56 8.43 16.64
CA GLN A 15 10.80 8.94 17.24
C GLN A 15 12.04 8.35 16.58
N ARG A 16 12.06 7.03 16.34
CA ARG A 16 13.16 6.35 15.65
C ARG A 16 13.25 6.74 14.18
N PHE A 17 12.11 6.87 13.50
CA PHE A 17 12.08 7.24 12.08
C PHE A 17 12.59 8.67 11.86
N ALA A 18 12.29 9.59 12.79
CA ALA A 18 12.76 10.97 12.76
C ALA A 18 14.29 11.08 12.76
N GLU A 19 15.00 10.18 13.45
CA GLU A 19 16.47 10.14 13.51
C GLU A 19 17.10 9.90 12.13
N ARG A 20 16.35 9.28 11.21
CA ARG A 20 16.85 8.78 9.93
C ARG A 20 16.22 9.50 8.73
N ALA A 21 15.10 10.20 8.95
CA ALA A 21 14.35 10.92 7.92
C ALA A 21 15.22 11.88 7.09
N ALA A 22 16.02 12.72 7.75
CA ALA A 22 16.87 13.70 7.06
C ALA A 22 17.97 13.07 6.19
N ARG A 23 18.40 11.84 6.52
CA ARG A 23 19.35 11.08 5.70
C ARG A 23 18.65 10.56 4.44
N HIS A 24 17.50 9.91 4.60
CA HIS A 24 16.71 9.38 3.48
C HIS A 24 16.27 10.49 2.51
N ASP A 25 15.86 11.65 3.03
CA ASP A 25 15.51 12.82 2.22
C ASP A 25 16.68 13.28 1.33
N ARG A 26 17.87 13.49 1.91
CA ARG A 26 19.05 13.92 1.15
C ARG A 26 19.54 12.87 0.14
N GLU A 27 19.45 11.60 0.49
CA GLU A 27 19.97 10.49 -0.33
C GLU A 27 18.96 10.01 -1.38
N GLY A 28 17.68 10.36 -1.26
CA GLY A 28 16.61 9.77 -2.06
C GLY A 28 16.48 8.26 -1.87
N SER A 29 16.94 7.74 -0.72
CA SER A 29 16.99 6.31 -0.44
C SER A 29 15.70 5.80 0.22
N PHE A 30 15.32 4.56 -0.08
CA PHE A 30 14.12 3.96 0.51
C PHE A 30 14.38 3.52 1.97
N PRO A 31 13.46 3.81 2.92
CA PRO A 31 13.65 3.53 4.34
C PRO A 31 13.32 2.07 4.71
N HIS A 32 14.09 1.11 4.18
CA HIS A 32 13.88 -0.33 4.44
C HIS A 32 13.83 -0.69 5.93
N GLU A 33 14.65 -0.02 6.75
CA GLU A 33 14.67 -0.20 8.20
C GLU A 33 13.34 0.18 8.87
N ASN A 34 12.69 1.25 8.41
CA ASN A 34 11.38 1.66 8.95
C ASN A 34 10.31 0.61 8.61
N PHE A 35 10.35 0.05 7.40
CA PHE A 35 9.42 -1.00 6.98
C PHE A 35 9.63 -2.32 7.69
N ALA A 36 10.88 -2.68 8.02
CA ALA A 36 11.17 -3.83 8.87
C ALA A 36 10.55 -3.65 10.26
N GLU A 37 10.76 -2.49 10.90
CA GLU A 37 10.20 -2.20 12.23
C GLU A 37 8.66 -2.16 12.21
N LEU A 38 8.05 -1.60 11.16
CA LEU A 38 6.59 -1.63 10.98
C LEU A 38 6.04 -3.06 10.83
N ARG A 39 6.76 -3.92 10.10
CA ARG A 39 6.39 -5.33 9.91
C ARG A 39 6.43 -6.09 11.23
N GLU A 40 7.51 -5.95 11.99
CA GLU A 40 7.66 -6.55 13.32
C GLU A 40 6.58 -6.06 14.30
N ALA A 41 6.24 -4.78 14.24
CA ALA A 41 5.19 -4.18 15.06
C ALA A 41 3.75 -4.54 14.61
N GLY A 42 3.59 -5.27 13.51
CA GLY A 42 2.28 -5.72 13.01
C GLY A 42 1.48 -4.66 12.25
N PHE A 43 2.13 -3.59 11.76
CA PHE A 43 1.43 -2.48 11.09
C PHE A 43 0.86 -2.87 9.72
N MET A 44 1.36 -3.92 9.07
CA MET A 44 0.88 -4.36 7.74
C MET A 44 -0.59 -4.83 7.76
N LYS A 45 -1.09 -5.23 8.94
CA LYS A 45 -2.43 -5.81 9.09
C LYS A 45 -3.43 -4.95 9.86
N LEU A 46 -3.14 -3.65 10.00
CA LEU A 46 -4.00 -2.73 10.77
C LEU A 46 -5.42 -2.64 10.23
N THR A 47 -5.59 -2.57 8.91
CA THR A 47 -6.90 -2.39 8.26
C THR A 47 -7.45 -3.67 7.63
N VAL A 48 -6.67 -4.75 7.65
CA VAL A 48 -7.10 -6.09 7.22
C VAL A 48 -8.30 -6.55 8.08
N PRO A 49 -9.34 -7.17 7.50
CA PRO A 49 -10.49 -7.67 8.25
C PRO A 49 -10.10 -8.64 9.38
N ARG A 50 -10.85 -8.63 10.48
CA ARG A 50 -10.67 -9.56 11.60
C ARG A 50 -10.91 -11.02 11.19
N SER A 51 -11.82 -11.24 10.24
CA SER A 51 -12.07 -12.56 9.66
C SER A 51 -10.83 -13.17 8.99
N HIS A 52 -9.85 -12.34 8.64
CA HIS A 52 -8.58 -12.75 8.03
C HIS A 52 -7.38 -12.61 8.97
N GLY A 53 -7.60 -12.39 10.28
CA GLY A 53 -6.52 -12.23 11.26
C GLY A 53 -5.90 -10.83 11.33
N GLY A 54 -6.54 -9.83 10.71
CA GLY A 54 -6.19 -8.43 10.85
C GLY A 54 -6.81 -7.75 12.06
N PHE A 55 -6.52 -6.46 12.25
CA PHE A 55 -7.04 -5.67 13.37
C PHE A 55 -8.33 -4.92 13.04
N GLU A 56 -8.62 -4.74 11.76
CA GLU A 56 -9.81 -4.05 11.25
C GLU A 56 -10.04 -2.69 11.93
N LEU A 57 -8.97 -1.87 12.00
CA LEU A 57 -9.07 -0.55 12.62
C LEU A 57 -10.13 0.30 11.91
N PRO A 58 -11.00 1.00 12.66
CA PRO A 58 -11.89 1.99 12.08
C PRO A 58 -11.10 3.17 11.53
N LEU A 59 -11.66 3.86 10.54
CA LEU A 59 -11.01 4.99 9.85
C LEU A 59 -10.48 6.05 10.83
N SER A 60 -11.25 6.37 11.88
CA SER A 60 -10.83 7.36 12.89
C SER A 60 -9.56 6.96 13.64
N ALA A 61 -9.44 5.68 14.02
CA ALA A 61 -8.25 5.16 14.69
C ALA A 61 -7.06 5.12 13.73
N PHE A 62 -7.30 4.66 12.49
CA PHE A 62 -6.29 4.62 11.44
C PHE A 62 -5.68 5.99 11.15
N VAL A 63 -6.50 7.04 11.03
CA VAL A 63 -6.03 8.42 10.80
C VAL A 63 -5.12 8.91 11.93
N ARG A 64 -5.47 8.64 13.20
CA ARG A 64 -4.65 9.02 14.37
C ARG A 64 -3.30 8.28 14.42
N VAL A 65 -3.30 7.01 14.04
CA VAL A 65 -2.07 6.21 13.91
C VAL A 65 -1.18 6.79 12.81
N GLN A 66 -1.75 7.14 11.66
CA GLN A 66 -1.00 7.74 10.56
C GLN A 66 -0.45 9.12 10.90
N GLU A 67 -1.23 9.98 11.55
CA GLU A 67 -0.78 11.29 12.03
C GLU A 67 0.42 11.15 12.98
N SER A 68 0.37 10.17 13.88
CA SER A 68 1.45 9.90 14.83
C SER A 68 2.73 9.40 14.15
N LEU A 69 2.61 8.50 13.16
CA LEU A 69 3.76 8.05 12.36
C LEU A 69 4.36 9.20 11.53
N ALA A 70 3.49 10.00 10.90
CA ALA A 70 3.89 11.09 10.01
C ALA A 70 4.64 12.21 10.73
N ALA A 71 4.45 12.35 12.05
CA ALA A 71 5.22 13.28 12.87
C ALA A 71 6.74 12.96 12.90
N GLY A 72 7.12 11.71 12.63
CA GLY A 72 8.52 11.28 12.52
C GLY A 72 9.03 11.30 11.08
N ASP A 73 8.32 10.62 10.18
CA ASP A 73 8.62 10.63 8.74
C ASP A 73 7.34 10.49 7.91
N GLY A 74 6.96 11.60 7.26
CA GLY A 74 5.79 11.64 6.39
C GLY A 74 5.89 10.72 5.17
N SER A 75 7.10 10.46 4.67
CA SER A 75 7.31 9.59 3.50
C SER A 75 7.01 8.13 3.84
N THR A 76 7.48 7.65 4.99
CA THR A 76 7.15 6.32 5.52
C THR A 76 5.64 6.20 5.79
N ALA A 77 5.03 7.19 6.47
CA ALA A 77 3.61 7.15 6.81
C ALA A 77 2.72 7.10 5.56
N LEU A 78 2.98 7.96 4.57
CA LEU A 78 2.28 7.96 3.29
C LEU A 78 2.48 6.64 2.54
N SER A 79 3.70 6.11 2.56
CA SER A 79 3.99 4.84 1.89
C SER A 79 3.20 3.70 2.53
N LEU A 80 3.16 3.60 3.85
CA LEU A 80 2.33 2.62 4.56
C LEU A 80 0.82 2.83 4.28
N ASN A 81 0.36 4.07 4.18
CA ASN A 81 -1.03 4.39 3.87
C ASN A 81 -1.48 3.75 2.55
N MET A 82 -0.64 3.81 1.51
CA MET A 82 -0.95 3.25 0.20
C MET A 82 -1.23 1.75 0.24
N HIS A 83 -0.63 1.04 1.18
CA HIS A 83 -0.95 -0.36 1.47
C HIS A 83 -2.24 -0.52 2.26
N LEU A 84 -2.36 0.16 3.40
CA LEU A 84 -3.46 -0.03 4.34
C LEU A 84 -4.82 0.40 3.76
N ILE A 85 -4.84 1.41 2.90
CA ILE A 85 -6.08 1.86 2.25
C ILE A 85 -6.68 0.80 1.33
N ARG A 86 -5.88 -0.16 0.82
CA ARG A 86 -6.38 -1.22 -0.07
C ARG A 86 -7.40 -2.11 0.63
N PHE A 87 -7.12 -2.53 1.87
CA PHE A 87 -8.04 -3.38 2.64
C PHE A 87 -9.27 -2.61 3.13
N GLY A 88 -9.09 -1.35 3.52
CA GLY A 88 -10.20 -0.48 3.93
C GLY A 88 -11.18 -0.24 2.78
N ALA A 89 -10.66 0.18 1.62
CA ALA A 89 -11.47 0.42 0.42
C ALA A 89 -12.16 -0.84 -0.09
N GLU A 90 -11.48 -2.00 -0.05
CA GLU A 90 -12.07 -3.26 -0.48
C GLU A 90 -13.24 -3.72 0.41
N ARG A 91 -13.16 -3.48 1.72
CA ARG A 91 -14.29 -3.76 2.63
C ARG A 91 -15.53 -2.91 2.33
N GLU A 92 -15.33 -1.71 1.77
CA GLU A 92 -16.44 -0.81 1.44
C GLU A 92 -17.01 -1.07 0.05
N ALA A 93 -16.15 -1.37 -0.93
CA ALA A 93 -16.52 -1.42 -2.34
C ALA A 93 -16.58 -2.84 -2.93
N SER A 94 -15.91 -3.82 -2.32
CA SER A 94 -15.84 -5.22 -2.78
C SER A 94 -15.51 -5.35 -4.27
N VAL A 95 -14.38 -4.78 -4.70
CA VAL A 95 -14.00 -4.71 -6.13
C VAL A 95 -13.09 -5.84 -6.58
N TYR A 96 -12.49 -6.60 -5.66
CA TYR A 96 -11.66 -7.75 -6.00
C TYR A 96 -12.46 -9.06 -6.05
N PRO A 97 -12.05 -10.01 -6.90
CA PRO A 97 -12.44 -11.41 -6.73
C PRO A 97 -12.11 -11.88 -5.30
N PRO A 98 -13.02 -12.60 -4.62
CA PRO A 98 -12.83 -13.02 -3.23
C PRO A 98 -11.49 -13.74 -2.99
N GLU A 99 -11.09 -14.63 -3.90
CA GLU A 99 -9.85 -15.39 -3.80
C GLU A 99 -8.60 -14.49 -3.85
N TRP A 100 -8.64 -13.38 -4.58
CA TRP A 100 -7.54 -12.42 -4.63
C TRP A 100 -7.48 -11.61 -3.34
N PHE A 101 -8.63 -11.21 -2.81
CA PHE A 101 -8.68 -10.51 -1.54
C PHE A 101 -8.19 -11.39 -0.37
N ASP A 102 -8.58 -12.67 -0.35
CA ASP A 102 -8.11 -13.66 0.61
C ASP A 102 -6.58 -13.80 0.56
N GLU A 103 -6.00 -13.88 -0.65
CA GLU A 103 -4.56 -13.94 -0.85
C GLU A 103 -3.84 -12.68 -0.36
N LEU A 104 -4.36 -11.49 -0.67
CA LEU A 104 -3.81 -10.22 -0.20
C LEU A 104 -3.83 -10.14 1.33
N CYS A 105 -4.96 -10.51 1.95
CA CYS A 105 -5.11 -10.51 3.41
C CYS A 105 -4.14 -11.48 4.07
N ARG A 106 -4.07 -12.73 3.58
CA ARG A 106 -3.15 -13.75 4.10
C ARG A 106 -1.70 -13.29 3.99
N GLY A 107 -1.29 -12.79 2.83
CA GLY A 107 0.07 -12.29 2.61
C GLY A 107 0.45 -11.15 3.56
N ALA A 108 -0.46 -10.20 3.80
CA ALA A 108 -0.22 -9.11 4.75
C ALA A 108 -0.13 -9.59 6.21
N VAL A 109 -0.96 -10.57 6.59
CA VAL A 109 -1.07 -11.04 7.99
C VAL A 109 0.04 -12.01 8.38
N GLU A 110 0.36 -12.96 7.51
CA GLU A 110 1.30 -14.05 7.80
C GLU A 110 2.74 -13.69 7.45
N GLU A 111 2.92 -12.93 6.36
CA GLU A 111 4.25 -12.67 5.78
C GLU A 111 4.62 -11.18 5.76
N GLY A 112 3.67 -10.28 6.06
CA GLY A 112 3.89 -8.84 5.97
C GLY A 112 4.13 -8.35 4.54
N LYS A 113 3.52 -9.01 3.55
CA LYS A 113 3.58 -8.65 2.12
C LYS A 113 2.82 -7.37 1.86
N LEU A 114 3.48 -6.44 1.16
CA LEU A 114 2.92 -5.14 0.80
C LEU A 114 2.20 -5.19 -0.55
N VAL A 115 1.19 -4.34 -0.68
CA VAL A 115 0.40 -4.14 -1.91
C VAL A 115 0.21 -2.65 -2.15
N ASN A 116 0.32 -2.20 -3.40
CA ASN A 116 -0.11 -0.88 -3.84
C ASN A 116 -0.45 -0.91 -5.34
N THR A 117 -1.32 -0.02 -5.78
CA THR A 117 -1.75 0.09 -7.17
C THR A 117 -0.77 0.90 -8.01
N ALA A 118 -0.42 0.39 -9.19
CA ALA A 118 0.33 1.11 -10.21
C ALA A 118 -0.63 1.58 -11.32
N ALA A 119 -1.03 2.86 -11.26
CA ALA A 119 -2.04 3.41 -12.16
C ALA A 119 -1.52 4.59 -12.99
N THR A 120 -0.85 5.55 -12.35
CA THR A 120 -0.38 6.80 -12.96
C THR A 120 0.66 6.55 -14.06
N GLU A 121 0.57 7.34 -15.13
CA GLU A 121 1.52 7.37 -16.25
C GLU A 121 1.84 8.84 -16.59
N GLU A 122 3.03 9.10 -17.16
CA GLU A 122 3.43 10.47 -17.52
C GLU A 122 2.45 11.14 -18.51
N GLY A 123 1.95 10.39 -19.49
CA GLY A 123 1.00 10.89 -20.49
C GLY A 123 -0.44 11.02 -19.97
N LEU A 124 -0.82 10.22 -18.97
CA LEU A 124 -2.18 10.15 -18.44
C LEU A 124 -2.44 11.16 -17.32
N GLY A 125 -1.41 11.50 -16.53
CA GLY A 125 -1.59 12.27 -15.30
C GLY A 125 -2.42 11.51 -14.25
N SER A 126 -3.27 12.22 -13.50
CA SER A 126 -4.08 11.59 -12.44
C SER A 126 -5.12 10.63 -13.03
N PRO A 127 -5.13 9.33 -12.65
CA PRO A 127 -6.13 8.37 -13.12
C PRO A 127 -7.58 8.75 -12.78
N ALA A 128 -7.79 9.58 -11.74
CA ALA A 128 -9.11 10.09 -11.37
C ALA A 128 -9.77 10.93 -12.48
N GLY A 129 -8.98 11.42 -13.46
CA GLY A 129 -9.49 12.14 -14.63
C GLY A 129 -10.15 11.24 -15.69
N GLY A 130 -10.12 9.91 -15.53
CA GLY A 130 -10.81 8.96 -16.41
C GLY A 130 -10.16 8.77 -17.79
N GLY A 131 -8.89 9.19 -17.96
CA GLY A 131 -8.17 8.92 -19.19
C GLY A 131 -7.82 7.43 -19.34
N ILE A 132 -7.56 7.03 -20.57
CA ILE A 132 -7.20 5.65 -20.92
C ILE A 132 -5.68 5.49 -20.80
N PRO A 133 -5.17 4.49 -20.06
CA PRO A 133 -3.73 4.26 -19.94
C PRO A 133 -3.10 3.77 -21.26
N ASP A 134 -1.84 4.16 -21.47
CA ASP A 134 -0.99 3.64 -22.54
C ASP A 134 -0.53 2.20 -22.24
N THR A 135 -0.41 1.83 -20.95
CA THR A 135 -0.11 0.44 -20.55
C THR A 135 -1.17 -0.50 -21.09
N THR A 136 -0.77 -1.49 -21.88
CA THR A 136 -1.65 -2.49 -22.49
C THR A 136 -1.68 -3.78 -21.69
N ALA A 137 -2.80 -4.50 -21.80
CA ALA A 137 -2.97 -5.88 -21.40
C ALA A 137 -3.42 -6.69 -22.62
N THR A 138 -2.50 -7.47 -23.18
CA THR A 138 -2.76 -8.31 -24.36
C THR A 138 -3.13 -9.72 -23.92
N PRO A 139 -4.26 -10.30 -24.35
CA PRO A 139 -4.66 -11.65 -23.95
C PRO A 139 -3.71 -12.69 -24.55
N VAL A 140 -3.31 -13.66 -23.73
CA VAL A 140 -2.52 -14.84 -24.13
C VAL A 140 -3.14 -16.10 -23.53
N GLU A 141 -2.69 -17.29 -23.95
CA GLU A 141 -3.14 -18.53 -23.32
C GLU A 141 -2.81 -18.50 -21.82
N GLY A 142 -3.83 -18.64 -20.98
CA GLY A 142 -3.69 -18.68 -19.52
C GLY A 142 -3.54 -17.31 -18.83
N GLY A 143 -3.63 -16.18 -19.52
CA GLY A 143 -3.56 -14.87 -18.87
C GLY A 143 -3.37 -13.67 -19.79
N TRP A 144 -2.55 -12.72 -19.35
CA TRP A 144 -2.32 -11.44 -20.01
C TRP A 144 -0.83 -11.09 -20.00
N VAL A 145 -0.35 -10.49 -21.08
CA VAL A 145 0.94 -9.80 -21.12
C VAL A 145 0.69 -8.32 -20.90
N LEU A 146 1.35 -7.75 -19.88
CA LEU A 146 1.31 -6.31 -19.60
C LEU A 146 2.54 -5.63 -20.18
N GLU A 147 2.34 -4.58 -20.99
CA GLU A 147 3.43 -3.77 -21.55
C GLU A 147 3.13 -2.28 -21.33
N GLY A 148 4.05 -1.56 -20.68
CA GLY A 148 3.88 -0.14 -20.39
C GLY A 148 4.83 0.39 -19.33
N ARG A 149 4.65 1.66 -18.93
CA ARG A 149 5.46 2.34 -17.92
C ARG A 149 4.59 3.11 -16.95
N LYS A 150 4.65 2.72 -15.67
CA LYS A 150 3.96 3.40 -14.57
C LYS A 150 4.91 4.35 -13.82
N THR A 151 4.36 5.45 -13.32
CA THR A 151 5.07 6.42 -12.49
C THR A 151 4.35 6.61 -11.16
N PHE A 152 5.06 7.18 -10.16
CA PHE A 152 4.54 7.38 -8.81
C PHE A 152 4.01 6.11 -8.13
N VAL A 153 4.64 4.97 -8.40
CA VAL A 153 4.33 3.71 -7.72
C VAL A 153 4.98 3.71 -6.34
N THR A 154 4.34 4.39 -5.39
CA THR A 154 4.77 4.39 -3.99
C THR A 154 4.92 2.96 -3.47
N LEU A 155 5.89 2.72 -2.58
CA LEU A 155 6.32 1.39 -2.09
C LEU A 155 7.04 0.48 -3.09
N ALA A 156 7.23 0.85 -4.36
CA ALA A 156 7.78 -0.07 -5.37
C ALA A 156 8.98 -0.95 -4.94
N PRO A 157 9.97 -0.45 -4.16
CA PRO A 157 11.08 -1.29 -3.69
C PRO A 157 10.71 -2.47 -2.77
N GLU A 158 9.54 -2.46 -2.11
CA GLU A 158 9.09 -3.48 -1.15
C GLU A 158 7.77 -4.16 -1.54
N LEU A 159 7.18 -3.80 -2.69
CA LEU A 159 5.88 -4.37 -3.10
C LEU A 159 5.99 -5.85 -3.45
N TRP A 160 5.04 -6.62 -2.95
CA TRP A 160 4.84 -8.01 -3.37
C TRP A 160 3.72 -8.12 -4.40
N TYR A 161 2.62 -7.38 -4.18
CA TYR A 161 1.49 -7.31 -5.09
C TYR A 161 1.36 -5.91 -5.68
N MET A 162 1.06 -5.85 -6.97
CA MET A 162 0.87 -4.58 -7.68
C MET A 162 -0.31 -4.69 -8.64
N PRO A 163 -1.54 -4.37 -8.21
CA PRO A 163 -2.65 -4.18 -9.14
C PRO A 163 -2.28 -3.09 -10.16
N VAL A 164 -2.36 -3.42 -11.44
CA VAL A 164 -1.98 -2.51 -12.54
C VAL A 164 -3.23 -2.07 -13.30
N LEU A 165 -3.41 -0.75 -13.47
CA LEU A 165 -4.41 -0.23 -14.39
C LEU A 165 -3.88 -0.34 -15.82
N ALA A 166 -4.57 -1.06 -16.70
CA ALA A 166 -4.16 -1.23 -18.08
C ALA A 166 -5.37 -1.18 -19.02
N ARG A 167 -5.13 -0.79 -20.28
CA ARG A 167 -6.09 -0.88 -21.37
C ARG A 167 -6.03 -2.30 -21.94
N LEU A 168 -7.19 -2.92 -22.16
CA LEU A 168 -7.23 -4.18 -22.91
C LEU A 168 -6.79 -3.93 -24.36
N ASP A 169 -5.81 -4.70 -24.81
CA ASP A 169 -5.38 -4.72 -26.21
C ASP A 169 -6.05 -5.92 -26.89
N SER A 170 -7.37 -5.81 -27.04
CA SER A 170 -8.16 -6.76 -27.81
C SER A 170 -8.41 -6.16 -29.19
N PRO A 171 -8.08 -6.86 -30.28
CA PRO A 171 -8.73 -6.60 -31.56
C PRO A 171 -10.17 -7.14 -31.42
N ASP A 172 -11.13 -6.23 -31.22
CA ASP A 172 -12.60 -6.44 -31.18
C ASP A 172 -13.14 -7.82 -30.73
#